data_AF-A0A0B1TW65-F1
#
_entry.id   AF-A0A0B1TW65-F1
#
_cell.length_a   1.000
_cell.length_b   1.000
_cell.length_c   1.000
_cell.angle_alpha   90.00
_cell.angle_beta   90.00
_cell.angle_gamma   90.00
#
_symmetry.space_group_name_H-M   'P 1'
#
loop_
_entity.id
_entity.type
_entity.pdbx_description
1 polymer ?
#
loop_
_entity_poly.entity_id
_entity_poly.type
_entity_poly.pdbx_seq_one_letter_code
_entity_poly.pdbx_strand_id
1 'polypeptide(L)'
;MAMHPITALNVLRKQVITGTVRGRVLFYSVSTGELMAEVFAHARAVTCISVAPESAYVLTGSEDGRFIVYKLHTRKPQAFQVEYRYSDELPNTAIMGAQFTNGRGSNIAVACFDRNAIYGYRIVKKTGT
;
A
#
# COMPACT_ATOMS: atom_id res chain seq x y z
N MET A 1 -18.59 17.21 1.33
CA MET A 1 -17.66 16.11 0.99
C MET A 1 -16.27 16.58 1.37
N ALA A 2 -15.65 16.04 2.43
CA ALA A 2 -14.33 16.51 2.85
C ALA A 2 -13.32 16.13 1.75
N MET A 3 -12.74 17.15 1.10
CA MET A 3 -11.66 16.98 0.13
C MET A 3 -10.43 16.49 0.90
N HIS A 4 -9.93 15.30 0.57
CA HIS A 4 -8.68 14.79 1.10
C HIS A 4 -7.60 15.05 0.05
N PRO A 5 -6.61 15.92 0.31
CA PRO A 5 -5.49 16.10 -0.61
C PRO A 5 -4.83 14.75 -0.89
N ILE A 6 -4.79 14.38 -2.17
CA ILE A 6 -4.20 13.13 -2.66
C ILE A 6 -2.71 13.35 -2.83
N THR A 7 -1.91 12.44 -2.28
CA THR A 7 -0.44 12.49 -2.29
C THR A 7 0.18 11.39 -3.13
N ALA A 8 -0.55 10.29 -3.34
CA ALA A 8 -0.10 9.16 -4.14
C ALA A 8 -1.28 8.51 -4.88
N LEU A 9 -1.02 7.95 -6.06
CA LEU A 9 -1.99 7.19 -6.85
C LEU A 9 -1.29 5.99 -7.50
N ASN A 10 -1.98 4.85 -7.55
CA ASN A 10 -1.59 3.71 -8.36
C ASN A 10 -2.84 2.94 -8.83
N VAL A 11 -2.69 2.07 -9.82
CA VAL A 11 -3.80 1.28 -10.37
C VAL A 11 -3.43 -0.19 -10.36
N LEU A 12 -4.30 -1.01 -9.78
CA LEU A 12 -4.21 -2.46 -9.82
C LEU A 12 -5.44 -3.01 -10.52
N ARG A 13 -5.28 -3.51 -11.74
CA ARG A 13 -6.36 -4.11 -12.54
C ARG A 13 -7.52 -3.12 -12.77
N LYS A 14 -8.65 -3.28 -12.06
CA LYS A 14 -9.85 -2.42 -12.17
C LYS A 14 -10.04 -1.53 -10.94
N GLN A 15 -8.99 -1.40 -10.12
CA GLN A 15 -9.01 -0.65 -8.88
C GLN A 15 -8.02 0.52 -8.97
N VAL A 16 -8.50 1.75 -8.74
CA VAL A 16 -7.64 2.90 -8.46
C VAL A 16 -7.39 2.95 -6.96
N ILE A 17 -6.13 3.05 -6.55
CA ILE A 17 -5.73 3.22 -5.16
C ILE A 17 -5.15 4.61 -5.01
N THR A 18 -5.62 5.36 -4.01
CA THR A 18 -5.09 6.70 -3.71
C THR A 18 -4.70 6.79 -2.25
N GLY A 19 -3.63 7.52 -1.99
CA GLY A 19 -3.12 7.84 -0.65
C GLY A 19 -3.35 9.31 -0.36
N THR A 20 -3.59 9.64 0.91
CA THR A 20 -3.92 11.00 1.33
C THR A 20 -2.88 11.58 2.28
N VAL A 21 -2.86 12.91 2.40
CA VAL A 21 -2.05 13.63 3.40
C VAL A 21 -2.40 13.27 4.85
N ARG A 22 -3.60 12.71 5.09
CA ARG A 22 -4.07 12.26 6.42
C ARG A 22 -3.92 10.76 6.65
N GLY A 23 -3.08 10.08 5.87
CA GLY A 23 -2.76 8.66 6.08
C GLY A 23 -3.86 7.67 5.69
N ARG A 24 -4.92 8.15 5.04
CA ARG A 24 -5.97 7.29 4.48
C ARG A 24 -5.57 6.75 3.12
N VAL A 25 -6.02 5.53 2.85
CA VAL A 25 -5.91 4.86 1.55
C VAL A 25 -7.31 4.55 1.04
N LEU A 26 -7.63 5.05 -0.15
CA LEU A 26 -8.96 4.95 -0.75
C LEU A 26 -8.89 4.08 -2.00
N PHE A 27 -9.85 3.18 -2.15
CA PHE A 27 -9.92 2.23 -3.26
C PHE A 27 -11.18 2.50 -4.08
N TYR A 28 -11.02 2.80 -5.36
CA TYR A 28 -12.11 3.12 -6.27
C TYR A 28 -12.22 2.11 -7.41
N SER A 29 -13.45 1.88 -7.87
CA SER A 29 -13.73 1.15 -9.11
C SER A 29 -13.35 2.01 -10.31
N VAL A 30 -12.49 1.52 -11.19
CA VAL A 30 -12.18 2.19 -12.48
C VAL A 30 -13.43 2.29 -13.35
N SER A 31 -14.32 1.29 -13.28
CA SER A 31 -15.48 1.20 -14.17
C SER A 31 -16.64 2.09 -13.75
N THR A 32 -16.85 2.28 -12.45
CA THR A 32 -18.00 3.04 -11.91
C THR A 32 -17.61 4.36 -11.26
N GLY A 33 -16.33 4.56 -10.94
CA GLY A 33 -15.87 5.72 -10.16
C GLY A 33 -16.23 5.65 -8.67
N GLU A 34 -16.90 4.58 -8.23
CA GLU A 34 -17.37 4.45 -6.85
C GLU A 34 -16.24 4.10 -5.89
N LEU A 35 -16.31 4.66 -4.68
CA LEU A 35 -15.45 4.29 -3.56
C LEU A 35 -15.88 2.90 -3.05
N MET A 36 -14.99 1.91 -3.17
CA MET A 36 -15.24 0.54 -2.74
C MET A 36 -14.77 0.28 -1.31
N ALA A 37 -13.69 0.94 -0.87
CA ALA A 37 -13.19 0.85 0.49
C ALA A 37 -12.34 2.07 0.87
N GLU A 38 -12.28 2.34 2.17
CA GLU A 38 -11.40 3.32 2.81
C GLU A 38 -10.68 2.65 3.98
N VAL A 39 -9.36 2.85 4.07
CA VAL A 39 -8.52 2.30 5.13
C VAL A 39 -7.76 3.43 5.81
N PHE A 40 -7.86 3.48 7.14
CA PHE A 40 -7.05 4.35 7.99
C PHE A 40 -5.69 3.68 8.22
N ALA A 41 -4.84 3.75 7.21
CA ALA A 41 -3.61 2.95 7.14
C ALA A 41 -2.48 3.55 8.00
N HIS A 42 -2.33 4.87 7.98
CA HIS A 42 -1.15 5.55 8.47
C HIS A 42 -1.50 6.74 9.39
N ALA A 43 -0.58 7.07 10.30
CA ALA A 43 -0.74 8.22 11.21
C ALA A 43 -0.35 9.55 10.54
N ARG A 44 0.33 9.50 9.39
CA ARG A 44 0.82 10.65 8.61
C ARG A 44 0.59 10.43 7.12
N ALA A 45 1.03 11.38 6.29
CA ALA A 45 0.80 11.37 4.85
C ALA A 45 1.32 10.08 4.19
N VAL A 46 0.48 9.50 3.31
CA VAL A 46 0.90 8.39 2.44
C VAL A 46 1.81 8.97 1.37
N THR A 47 3.07 8.56 1.34
CA THR A 47 4.08 9.10 0.42
C THR A 47 4.15 8.32 -0.88
N CYS A 48 3.79 7.03 -0.86
CA CYS A 48 3.92 6.16 -2.01
C CYS A 48 2.93 4.99 -1.97
N ILE A 49 2.57 4.52 -3.18
CA ILE A 49 1.77 3.31 -3.38
C ILE A 49 2.43 2.48 -4.48
N SER A 50 2.61 1.19 -4.23
CA SER A 50 3.11 0.19 -5.19
C SER A 50 2.15 -0.99 -5.29
N VAL A 51 2.10 -1.66 -6.44
CA VAL A 51 1.20 -2.79 -6.66
C VAL A 51 1.97 -4.01 -7.17
N ALA A 52 1.54 -5.21 -6.78
CA ALA A 52 2.06 -6.48 -7.29
C ALA A 52 0.91 -7.27 -7.94
N PRO A 53 0.83 -7.29 -9.29
CA PRO A 53 -0.37 -7.73 -9.98
C PRO A 53 -0.65 -9.23 -9.87
N GLU A 54 0.36 -10.09 -9.77
CA GLU A 54 0.18 -11.55 -9.72
C GLU A 54 -0.51 -11.98 -8.41
N SER A 55 -0.12 -11.36 -7.30
CA SER A 55 -0.66 -11.66 -5.97
C SER A 55 -1.84 -10.78 -5.55
N ALA A 56 -2.16 -9.78 -6.38
CA ALA A 56 -3.10 -8.69 -6.06
C ALA A 56 -2.71 -7.95 -4.76
N TYR A 57 -1.41 -7.69 -4.58
CA TYR A 57 -0.93 -6.94 -3.42
C TYR A 57 -0.85 -5.44 -3.71
N VAL A 58 -1.07 -4.67 -2.65
CA VAL A 58 -0.90 -3.22 -2.60
C VAL A 58 0.04 -2.93 -1.43
N LEU A 59 1.05 -2.13 -1.68
CA LEU A 59 2.01 -1.64 -0.69
C LEU A 59 1.80 -0.14 -0.55
N THR A 60 1.70 0.34 0.68
CA THR A 60 1.62 1.76 1.00
C THR A 60 2.77 2.13 1.94
N GLY A 61 3.40 3.28 1.72
CA GLY A 61 4.44 3.83 2.59
C GLY A 61 4.08 5.24 3.05
N SER A 62 4.64 5.67 4.19
CA SER A 62 4.21 6.89 4.87
C SER A 62 5.33 7.63 5.60
N GLU A 63 5.10 8.91 5.85
CA GLU A 63 5.93 9.74 6.72
C GLU A 63 5.96 9.27 8.18
N ASP A 64 5.06 8.37 8.59
CA ASP A 64 5.09 7.75 9.92
C ASP A 64 6.17 6.66 10.07
N GLY A 65 6.97 6.44 9.02
CA GLY A 65 8.05 5.46 9.01
C GLY A 65 7.59 4.02 8.80
N ARG A 66 6.30 3.80 8.52
CA ARG A 66 5.74 2.46 8.28
C ARG A 66 5.41 2.24 6.82
N PHE A 67 5.56 1.00 6.39
CA PHE A 67 4.90 0.51 5.18
C PHE A 67 3.95 -0.63 5.51
N ILE A 68 2.87 -0.75 4.74
CA ILE A 68 1.84 -1.77 4.93
C ILE A 68 1.54 -2.45 3.60
N VAL A 69 1.42 -3.77 3.65
CA VAL A 69 1.01 -4.63 2.53
C VAL A 69 -0.40 -5.13 2.77
N TYR A 70 -1.23 -4.93 1.76
CA TYR A 70 -2.59 -5.44 1.68
C TYR A 70 -2.73 -6.42 0.53
N LYS A 71 -3.70 -7.34 0.63
CA LYS A 71 -4.20 -8.16 -0.48
C LYS A 71 -5.61 -7.72 -0.83
N LEU A 72 -5.86 -7.49 -2.13
CA LEU A 72 -7.19 -7.19 -2.62
C LEU A 72 -7.93 -8.47 -3.00
N HIS A 73 -9.16 -8.60 -2.52
CA HIS A 73 -10.09 -9.65 -2.94
C HIS A 73 -11.23 -9.02 -3.74
N THR A 74 -11.38 -9.47 -4.99
CA THR A 74 -12.31 -8.92 -5.99
C THR A 74 -13.24 -9.99 -6.56
N ARG A 75 -13.28 -11.19 -5.96
CA ARG A 75 -14.04 -12.34 -6.48
C ARG A 75 -15.52 -12.18 -6.20
N LYS A 76 -16.34 -12.13 -7.25
CA LYS A 76 -17.80 -12.31 -7.12
C LYS A 76 -18.10 -13.75 -6.63
N PRO A 77 -19.10 -13.97 -5.77
CA PRO A 77 -20.10 -13.01 -5.26
C PRO A 77 -19.65 -12.23 -4.00
N GLN A 78 -18.41 -12.41 -3.53
CA GLN A 78 -17.94 -11.76 -2.31
C GLN A 78 -17.73 -10.26 -2.53
N ALA A 79 -18.01 -9.48 -1.50
CA ALA A 79 -17.76 -8.03 -1.50
C ALA A 79 -16.26 -7.74 -1.69
N PHE A 80 -15.95 -6.54 -2.19
CA PHE A 80 -14.58 -6.07 -2.25
C PHE A 80 -13.98 -6.03 -0.84
N GLN A 81 -12.80 -6.65 -0.66
CA GLN A 81 -12.11 -6.67 0.63
C GLN A 81 -10.65 -6.28 0.47
N VAL A 82 -10.17 -5.51 1.44
CA VAL A 82 -8.78 -5.13 1.61
C VAL A 82 -8.25 -5.86 2.84
N GLU A 83 -7.49 -6.93 2.62
CA GLU A 83 -6.96 -7.77 3.69
C GLU A 83 -5.56 -7.29 4.09
N TYR A 84 -5.34 -6.92 5.34
CA TYR A 84 -3.99 -6.68 5.86
C TYR A 84 -3.15 -7.97 5.76
N ARG A 85 -1.90 -7.84 5.30
CA ARG A 85 -0.97 -8.99 5.18
C ARG A 85 0.26 -8.84 6.06
N TYR A 86 0.87 -7.67 6.03
CA TYR A 86 2.15 -7.43 6.69
C TYR A 86 2.41 -5.94 6.78
N SER A 87 3.19 -5.54 7.77
CA SER A 87 3.79 -4.22 7.84
C SER A 87 5.14 -4.34 8.51
N ASP A 88 6.02 -3.41 8.20
CA ASP A 88 7.23 -3.18 8.97
C ASP A 88 7.45 -1.67 9.11
N GLU A 89 8.36 -1.31 10.00
CA GLU A 89 8.71 0.07 10.29
C GLU A 89 10.21 0.31 10.24
N LEU A 90 10.57 1.52 9.81
CA LEU A 90 11.90 2.07 9.93
C LEU A 90 11.80 3.21 10.96
N PRO A 91 12.28 3.00 12.19
CA PRO A 91 12.07 3.97 13.25
C PRO A 91 12.82 5.27 12.97
N ASN A 92 12.21 6.38 13.39
CA ASN A 92 12.76 7.73 13.33
C ASN A 92 13.12 8.22 11.91
N THR A 93 12.40 7.77 10.88
CA THR A 93 12.55 8.27 9.50
C THR A 93 11.21 8.28 8.78
N ALA A 94 11.04 9.19 7.82
CA ALA A 94 9.93 9.13 6.88
C ALA A 94 10.28 8.20 5.71
N ILE A 95 9.38 7.28 5.37
CA ILE A 95 9.50 6.51 4.13
C ILE A 95 9.08 7.43 2.99
N MET A 96 9.98 7.66 2.03
CA MET A 96 9.73 8.52 0.88
C MET A 96 9.43 7.71 -0.39
N GLY A 97 9.79 6.42 -0.40
CA GLY A 97 9.43 5.52 -1.47
C GLY A 97 9.47 4.07 -1.01
N ALA A 98 8.49 3.28 -1.43
CA ALA A 98 8.44 1.84 -1.23
C ALA A 98 7.88 1.20 -2.49
N GLN A 99 8.56 0.17 -3.01
CA GLN A 99 8.18 -0.52 -4.25
C GLN A 99 8.32 -2.02 -4.08
N PHE A 100 7.36 -2.77 -4.61
CA PHE A 100 7.58 -4.19 -4.89
C PHE A 100 8.64 -4.32 -5.99
N THR A 101 9.61 -5.20 -5.80
CA THR A 101 10.64 -5.44 -6.83
C THR A 101 10.31 -6.62 -7.75
N ASN A 102 9.13 -7.22 -7.58
CA ASN A 102 8.62 -8.28 -8.45
C ASN A 102 7.08 -8.32 -8.50
N GLY A 103 6.54 -8.96 -9.54
CA GLY A 103 5.08 -9.08 -9.77
C GLY A 103 4.33 -9.91 -8.72
N ARG A 104 5.04 -10.79 -8.00
CA ARG A 104 4.51 -11.62 -6.90
C ARG A 104 4.39 -10.87 -5.57
N GLY A 105 5.04 -9.72 -5.41
CA GLY A 105 5.06 -8.96 -4.19
C GLY A 105 5.80 -9.64 -3.03
N SER A 106 6.79 -10.50 -3.33
CA SER A 106 7.59 -11.17 -2.29
C SER A 106 8.79 -10.35 -1.84
N ASN A 107 9.20 -9.35 -2.63
CA ASN A 107 10.37 -8.53 -2.36
C ASN A 107 9.97 -7.05 -2.42
N ILE A 108 10.48 -6.25 -1.49
CA ILE A 108 10.22 -4.82 -1.38
C ILE A 108 11.54 -4.07 -1.26
N ALA A 109 11.64 -2.92 -1.92
CA ALA A 109 12.70 -1.93 -1.71
C ALA A 109 12.09 -0.66 -1.09
N VAL A 110 12.74 -0.11 -0.07
CA VAL A 110 12.30 1.07 0.66
C VAL A 110 13.41 2.11 0.72
N ALA A 111 13.06 3.37 0.43
CA ALA A 111 13.92 4.54 0.53
C ALA A 111 13.35 5.52 1.56
N CYS A 112 14.24 6.17 2.29
CA CYS A 112 13.95 7.02 3.44
C CYS A 112 14.46 8.45 3.23
N PHE A 113 13.86 9.41 3.92
CA PHE A 113 14.20 10.83 3.75
C PHE A 113 15.63 11.18 4.15
N ASP A 114 16.09 10.70 5.31
CA ASP A 114 17.35 11.08 5.94
C ASP A 114 18.42 9.99 5.88
N ARG A 115 18.18 8.94 5.07
CA ARG A 115 19.10 7.80 4.93
C ARG A 115 19.52 7.61 3.50
N ASN A 116 20.83 7.60 3.26
CA ASN A 116 21.42 7.31 1.95
C ASN A 116 21.60 5.79 1.73
N ALA A 117 20.53 5.03 1.87
CA ALA A 117 20.53 3.58 1.69
C ALA A 117 19.14 3.08 1.22
N ILE A 118 19.14 1.96 0.48
CA ILE A 118 17.93 1.23 0.12
C ILE A 118 17.77 0.04 1.07
N TYR A 119 16.61 -0.05 1.73
CA TYR A 119 16.26 -1.15 2.61
C TYR A 119 15.50 -2.21 1.81
N GLY A 120 16.03 -3.43 1.78
CA GLY A 120 15.40 -4.57 1.12
C GLY A 120 14.64 -5.45 2.11
N TYR A 121 13.40 -5.82 1.78
CA TYR A 121 12.59 -6.75 2.55
C TYR A 121 12.20 -7.95 1.68
N ARG A 122 12.15 -9.13 2.30
CA ARG A 122 11.66 -10.35 1.68
C ARG A 122 10.52 -10.94 2.52
N ILE A 123 9.31 -10.93 1.96
CA ILE A 123 8.12 -11.52 2.56
C ILE A 123 8.18 -13.03 2.35
N VAL A 124 8.35 -13.77 3.44
CA VAL A 124 8.35 -15.23 3.46
C VAL A 124 7.07 -15.73 4.13
N LYS A 125 6.49 -16.82 3.61
CA LYS A 125 5.41 -17.51 4.34
C LYS A 125 6.01 -18.08 5.63
N LYS A 126 5.33 -17.88 6.75
CA LYS A 126 5.66 -18.59 7.99
C LYS A 126 5.44 -20.08 7.72
N THR A 127 6.51 -20.86 7.62
CA THR A 127 6.43 -22.33 7.63
C THR A 127 5.89 -22.72 9.00
N GLY A 128 4.72 -23.35 9.02
CA GLY A 128 4.13 -23.86 10.27
C GLY A 128 5.06 -24.90 10.87
N THR A 129 5.33 -24.75 12.16
CA THR A 129 5.82 -25.82 13.04
C THR A 129 4.65 -26.70 13.45
#